data_AF-A0A1S2WTE8-F1
#
_entry.id   AF-A0A1S2WTE8-F1
#
_cell.length_a   1.000
_cell.length_b   1.000
_cell.length_c   1.000
_cell.angle_alpha   90.00
_cell.angle_beta   90.00
_cell.angle_gamma   90.00
#
_symmetry.space_group_name_H-M   'P 1'
#
loop_
_entity.id
_entity.type
_entity.pdbx_description
1 polymer ?
#
loop_
_entity_poly.entity_id
_entity_poly.type
_entity_poly.pdbx_seq_one_letter_code
_entity_poly.pdbx_strand_id
1 'polypeptide(L)'
;MNNLVKGSKSESKDKVILSDIYKDDINIAIWQRNLSNELSISAQNYLDIDSSASTICSVIKPTNANQLLSEQLPDFSFKDYLIDDIANIIDMFCYLFDLKQAGLRLASINKAMCPRFHIDHVPCRLITSYSGTGTEWVYNQDIDRSLLGKVIIHLLMK
;
A
#
# COMPACT_ATOMS: atom_id res chain seq x y z
N MET A 1 -32.38 -15.52 4.41
CA MET A 1 -31.90 -14.63 3.34
C MET A 1 -30.86 -13.70 3.94
N ASN A 2 -29.65 -13.68 3.36
CA ASN A 2 -28.59 -12.67 3.51
C ASN A 2 -28.32 -12.09 4.92
N ASN A 3 -27.56 -12.83 5.74
CA ASN A 3 -26.68 -12.18 6.71
C ASN A 3 -25.58 -11.44 5.93
N LEU A 4 -25.80 -10.15 5.66
CA LEU A 4 -24.72 -9.25 5.28
C LEU A 4 -23.80 -9.09 6.49
N VAL A 5 -22.71 -9.86 6.53
CA VAL A 5 -21.65 -9.64 7.52
C VAL A 5 -21.16 -8.21 7.33
N LYS A 6 -21.38 -7.37 8.35
CA LYS A 6 -20.80 -6.03 8.39
C LYS A 6 -19.30 -6.19 8.60
N GLY A 7 -18.56 -6.11 7.50
CA GLY A 7 -17.11 -5.98 7.55
C GLY A 7 -16.73 -4.75 8.35
N SER A 8 -16.27 -4.98 9.56
CA SER A 8 -15.77 -3.96 10.48
C SER A 8 -14.35 -3.58 10.09
N LYS A 9 -13.88 -2.44 10.60
CA LYS A 9 -12.48 -2.02 10.53
C LYS A 9 -11.81 -2.21 11.88
N SER A 10 -10.53 -2.52 11.88
CA SER A 10 -9.65 -2.36 13.03
C SER A 10 -8.65 -1.23 12.74
N GLU A 11 -8.27 -0.44 13.75
CA GLU A 11 -7.27 0.63 13.57
C GLU A 11 -6.43 0.85 14.82
N SER A 12 -5.12 1.09 14.63
CA SER A 12 -4.17 1.36 15.72
C SER A 12 -2.90 2.00 15.18
N LYS A 13 -2.14 2.64 16.07
CA LYS A 13 -0.77 3.12 15.79
C LYS A 13 0.27 2.00 15.83
N ASP A 14 -0.03 0.87 16.47
CA ASP A 14 0.83 -0.31 16.45
C ASP A 14 0.58 -1.16 15.20
N LYS A 15 1.65 -1.53 14.52
CA LYS A 15 1.67 -2.43 13.34
C LYS A 15 1.05 -3.81 13.62
N VAL A 16 1.01 -4.25 14.89
CA VAL A 16 0.35 -5.52 15.29
C VAL A 16 -1.11 -5.55 14.84
N ILE A 17 -1.77 -4.39 14.68
CA ILE A 17 -3.15 -4.33 14.17
C ILE A 17 -3.34 -5.00 12.80
N LEU A 18 -2.30 -5.12 11.98
CA LEU A 18 -2.39 -5.79 10.68
C LEU A 18 -2.78 -7.28 10.81
N SER A 19 -2.53 -7.93 11.96
CA SER A 19 -2.99 -9.31 12.20
C SER A 19 -4.50 -9.43 12.39
N ASP A 20 -5.22 -8.34 12.64
CA ASP A 20 -6.69 -8.37 12.73
C ASP A 20 -7.36 -8.71 11.40
N ILE A 21 -6.64 -8.67 10.27
CA ILE A 21 -7.12 -9.11 8.95
C ILE A 21 -7.51 -10.61 8.91
N TYR A 22 -7.10 -11.39 9.93
CA TYR A 22 -7.49 -12.79 10.11
C TYR A 22 -8.80 -13.00 10.88
N LYS A 23 -9.44 -11.94 11.38
CA LYS A 23 -10.72 -12.05 12.09
C LYS A 23 -11.87 -12.03 11.08
N ASP A 24 -12.79 -12.99 11.18
CA ASP A 24 -13.92 -13.17 10.24
C ASP A 24 -14.84 -11.94 10.09
N ASP A 25 -14.82 -11.01 11.07
CA ASP A 25 -15.59 -9.78 11.07
C ASP A 25 -14.80 -8.54 10.58
N ILE A 26 -13.51 -8.66 10.28
CA ILE A 26 -12.64 -7.55 9.86
C ILE A 26 -12.33 -7.64 8.36
N ASN A 27 -12.80 -6.64 7.61
CA ASN A 27 -12.48 -6.52 6.18
C ASN A 27 -11.29 -5.60 5.89
N ILE A 28 -10.84 -4.81 6.88
CA ILE A 28 -9.70 -3.90 6.75
C ILE A 28 -9.03 -3.64 8.11
N ALA A 29 -7.71 -3.79 8.14
CA ALA A 29 -6.87 -3.42 9.27
C ALA A 29 -6.02 -2.19 8.92
N ILE A 30 -6.15 -1.12 9.70
CA ILE A 30 -5.54 0.19 9.42
C ILE A 30 -4.41 0.45 10.41
N TRP A 31 -3.17 0.35 9.94
CA TRP A 31 -2.00 0.82 10.68
C TRP A 31 -1.82 2.33 10.50
N GLN A 32 -2.14 3.10 11.55
CA GLN A 32 -1.96 4.56 11.65
C GLN A 32 -0.47 4.91 11.86
N ARG A 33 0.36 4.60 10.87
CA ARG A 33 1.81 4.83 10.90
C ARG A 33 2.14 6.32 10.83
N ASN A 34 3.21 6.71 11.52
CA ASN A 34 3.82 8.03 11.38
C ASN A 34 5.06 7.90 10.49
N LEU A 35 5.16 8.69 9.42
CA LEU A 35 6.35 8.72 8.57
C LEU A 35 7.40 9.63 9.22
N SER A 36 8.69 9.25 9.15
CA SER A 36 9.75 10.15 9.61
C SER A 36 9.93 11.34 8.65
N ASN A 37 10.61 12.39 9.13
CA ASN A 37 10.91 13.54 8.28
C ASN A 37 11.80 13.13 7.09
N GLU A 38 12.78 12.25 7.32
CA GLU A 38 13.72 11.74 6.33
C GLU A 38 13.02 10.89 5.27
N LEU A 39 12.08 10.02 5.69
CA LEU A 39 11.25 9.24 4.77
C LEU A 39 10.33 10.13 3.94
N SER A 40 9.76 11.18 4.54
CA SER A 40 8.92 12.15 3.85
C SER A 40 9.71 12.97 2.82
N ILE A 41 10.93 13.40 3.18
CA ILE A 41 11.87 14.07 2.27
C ILE A 41 12.30 13.15 1.14
N SER A 42 12.64 11.89 1.45
CA SER A 42 13.00 10.86 0.47
C SER A 42 11.89 10.63 -0.56
N ALA A 43 10.65 10.49 -0.09
CA ALA A 43 9.47 10.37 -0.95
C ALA A 43 9.25 11.59 -1.85
N GLN A 44 9.47 12.80 -1.34
CA GLN A 44 9.34 14.02 -2.15
C GLN A 44 10.46 14.11 -3.19
N ASN A 45 11.72 13.85 -2.82
CA ASN A 45 12.85 13.83 -3.75
C ASN A 45 12.64 12.82 -4.90
N TYR A 46 12.06 11.66 -4.59
CA TYR A 46 11.67 10.68 -5.62
C TYR A 46 10.63 11.26 -6.59
N LEU A 47 9.59 11.93 -6.09
CA LEU A 47 8.55 12.55 -6.93
C LEU A 47 9.07 13.71 -7.79
N ASP A 48 10.01 14.51 -7.27
CA ASP A 48 10.60 15.64 -8.00
C ASP A 48 11.46 15.17 -9.20
N ILE A 49 12.00 13.95 -9.13
CA ILE A 49 12.76 13.30 -10.21
C ILE A 49 11.85 12.47 -11.13
N ASP A 50 10.84 11.79 -10.58
CA ASP A 50 9.83 11.02 -11.32
C ASP A 50 8.74 11.91 -11.93
N SER A 51 9.17 12.78 -12.85
CA SER A 51 8.32 13.66 -13.66
C SER A 51 7.29 12.94 -14.55
N SER A 52 7.35 11.60 -14.66
CA SER A 52 6.65 10.82 -15.68
C SER A 52 5.43 10.04 -15.17
N ALA A 53 5.09 10.13 -13.88
CA ALA A 53 4.10 9.25 -13.24
C ALA A 53 4.46 7.76 -13.40
N SER A 54 5.73 7.41 -13.17
CA SER A 54 6.21 6.05 -13.41
C SER A 54 5.53 5.02 -12.51
N THR A 55 5.58 3.75 -12.95
CA THR A 55 5.12 2.60 -12.18
C THR A 55 6.16 1.49 -12.27
N ILE A 56 6.69 1.10 -11.11
CA ILE A 56 7.56 -0.07 -10.95
C ILE A 56 6.67 -1.24 -10.53
N CYS A 57 6.71 -2.33 -11.30
CA CYS A 57 6.00 -3.58 -11.02
C CYS A 57 7.00 -4.73 -10.96
N SER A 58 7.17 -5.32 -9.77
CA SER A 58 8.22 -6.31 -9.49
C SER A 58 7.71 -7.41 -8.56
N VAL A 59 8.27 -8.61 -8.70
CA VAL A 59 8.10 -9.68 -7.69
C VAL A 59 9.34 -9.67 -6.81
N ILE A 60 9.17 -9.41 -5.52
CA ILE A 60 10.26 -9.15 -4.57
C ILE A 60 10.21 -10.15 -3.42
N LYS A 61 11.38 -10.64 -2.99
CA LYS A 61 11.54 -11.43 -1.76
C LYS A 61 12.03 -10.50 -0.66
N PRO A 62 11.62 -10.68 0.61
CA PRO A 62 12.16 -9.88 1.71
C PRO A 62 13.70 -9.86 1.74
N THR A 63 14.32 -11.02 1.48
CA THR A 63 15.78 -11.20 1.47
C THR A 63 16.54 -10.47 0.35
N ASN A 64 15.86 -9.95 -0.68
CA ASN A 64 16.49 -9.19 -1.76
C ASN A 64 15.82 -7.84 -2.07
N ALA A 65 14.89 -7.39 -1.22
CA ALA A 65 14.14 -6.16 -1.42
C ALA A 65 15.05 -4.94 -1.58
N ASN A 66 15.98 -4.71 -0.65
CA ASN A 66 16.89 -3.57 -0.69
C ASN A 66 17.73 -3.51 -1.97
N GLN A 67 18.26 -4.66 -2.42
CA GLN A 67 19.03 -4.73 -3.67
C GLN A 67 18.16 -4.40 -4.89
N LEU A 68 17.03 -5.10 -5.06
CA LEU A 68 16.15 -4.90 -6.22
C LEU A 68 15.59 -3.48 -6.29
N LEU A 69 15.23 -2.90 -5.15
CA LEU A 69 14.75 -1.52 -5.08
C LEU A 69 15.86 -0.52 -5.44
N SER A 70 17.09 -0.76 -4.98
CA SER A 70 18.24 0.11 -5.32
C SER A 70 18.56 0.08 -6.82
N GLU A 71 18.48 -1.09 -7.45
CA GLU A 71 18.66 -1.29 -8.89
C GLU A 71 17.51 -0.70 -9.75
N GLN A 72 16.27 -0.69 -9.25
CA GLN A 72 15.09 -0.27 -10.01
C GLN A 72 14.74 1.22 -9.85
N LEU A 73 15.06 1.82 -8.71
CA LEU A 73 14.82 3.23 -8.46
C LEU A 73 15.93 4.10 -9.09
N PRO A 74 15.62 5.31 -9.60
CA PRO A 74 16.64 6.29 -9.97
C PRO A 74 17.54 6.64 -8.78
N ASP A 75 18.63 7.37 -9.02
CA ASP A 75 19.43 7.94 -7.93
C ASP A 75 18.80 9.25 -7.43
N PHE A 76 18.72 9.42 -6.10
CA PHE A 76 18.15 10.60 -5.46
C PHE A 76 18.58 10.72 -3.98
N SER A 77 18.57 11.94 -3.44
CA SER A 77 18.94 12.18 -2.05
C SER A 77 17.97 11.50 -1.08
N PHE A 78 18.50 10.88 -0.01
CA PHE A 78 17.77 10.10 0.99
C PHE A 78 17.11 8.80 0.46
N LYS A 79 17.50 8.30 -0.73
CA LYS A 79 16.97 7.08 -1.35
C LYS A 79 16.83 5.87 -0.41
N ASP A 80 17.84 5.63 0.42
CA ASP A 80 17.87 4.49 1.34
C ASP A 80 16.67 4.47 2.31
N TYR A 81 16.18 5.63 2.77
CA TYR A 81 15.02 5.70 3.68
C TYR A 81 13.73 5.14 3.03
N LEU A 82 13.49 5.45 1.75
CA LEU A 82 12.33 4.92 1.02
C LEU A 82 12.50 3.42 0.74
N ILE A 83 13.72 3.00 0.40
CA ILE A 83 14.07 1.59 0.16
C ILE A 83 13.84 0.75 1.42
N ASP A 84 14.43 1.16 2.54
CA ASP A 84 14.33 0.45 3.82
C ASP A 84 12.87 0.37 4.29
N ASP A 85 12.07 1.44 4.17
CA ASP A 85 10.66 1.39 4.57
C ASP A 85 9.85 0.44 3.68
N ILE A 86 10.03 0.48 2.34
CA ILE A 86 9.36 -0.44 1.42
C ILE A 86 9.78 -1.89 1.73
N ALA A 87 11.07 -2.15 1.98
CA ALA A 87 11.56 -3.47 2.32
C ALA A 87 11.00 -3.99 3.65
N ASN A 88 10.94 -3.15 4.69
CA ASN A 88 10.30 -3.48 5.97
C ASN A 88 8.81 -3.81 5.79
N ILE A 89 8.09 -3.06 4.94
CA ILE A 89 6.69 -3.36 4.61
C ILE A 89 6.56 -4.70 3.87
N ILE A 90 7.45 -4.98 2.91
CA ILE A 90 7.45 -6.25 2.18
C ILE A 90 7.70 -7.43 3.12
N ASP A 91 8.67 -7.29 4.04
CA ASP A 91 8.97 -8.30 5.06
C ASP A 91 7.78 -8.55 5.99
N MET A 92 7.18 -7.49 6.55
CA MET A 92 5.98 -7.61 7.39
C MET A 92 4.80 -8.25 6.66
N PHE A 93 4.54 -7.90 5.39
CA PHE A 93 3.48 -8.52 4.60
C PHE A 93 3.75 -9.99 4.31
N CYS A 94 4.99 -10.32 3.93
CA CYS A 94 5.39 -11.70 3.67
C CYS A 94 5.32 -12.56 4.95
N TYR A 95 5.79 -12.05 6.08
CA TYR A 95 5.71 -12.70 7.38
C TYR A 95 4.26 -12.92 7.81
N LEU A 96 3.41 -11.89 7.66
CA LEU A 96 2.00 -11.96 8.06
C LEU A 96 1.22 -13.06 7.33
N PHE A 97 1.55 -13.32 6.05
CA PHE A 97 0.84 -14.26 5.17
C PHE A 97 1.64 -15.55 4.82
N ASP A 98 2.76 -15.81 5.49
CA ASP A 98 3.70 -16.92 5.20
C ASP A 98 4.11 -17.01 3.71
N LEU A 99 4.38 -15.85 3.10
CA LEU A 99 4.75 -15.73 1.69
C LEU A 99 6.27 -15.68 1.52
N LYS A 100 6.77 -16.36 0.48
CA LYS A 100 8.19 -16.31 0.10
C LYS A 100 8.58 -15.08 -0.72
N GLN A 101 7.57 -14.38 -1.27
CA GLN A 101 7.70 -13.21 -2.14
C GLN A 101 6.35 -12.51 -2.26
N ALA A 102 6.36 -11.22 -2.59
CA ALA A 102 5.15 -10.44 -2.87
C ALA A 102 5.28 -9.67 -4.20
N GLY A 103 4.15 -9.35 -4.82
CA GLY A 103 4.09 -8.43 -5.94
C GLY A 103 4.11 -6.98 -5.44
N LEU A 104 5.22 -6.28 -5.64
CA LEU A 104 5.31 -4.84 -5.43
C LEU A 104 4.74 -4.09 -6.64
N ARG A 105 3.85 -3.13 -6.36
CA ARG A 105 3.56 -2.01 -7.26
C ARG A 105 3.81 -0.69 -6.56
N LEU A 106 4.91 -0.03 -6.92
CA LEU A 106 5.22 1.35 -6.55
C LEU A 106 4.88 2.25 -7.73
N ALA A 107 4.16 3.35 -7.49
CA ALA A 107 3.77 4.28 -8.53
C ALA A 107 3.68 5.71 -8.01
N SER A 108 4.21 6.66 -8.78
CA SER A 108 3.86 8.07 -8.65
C SER A 108 2.60 8.35 -9.47
N ILE A 109 1.64 9.09 -8.91
CA ILE A 109 0.29 9.19 -9.47
C ILE A 109 -0.13 10.67 -9.52
N ASN A 110 -0.09 11.27 -10.71
CA ASN A 110 -0.59 12.63 -10.93
C ASN A 110 -2.07 12.69 -11.36
N LYS A 111 -2.68 11.53 -11.69
CA LYS A 111 -4.07 11.39 -12.12
C LYS A 111 -4.64 10.04 -11.70
N ALA A 112 -5.97 10.00 -11.53
CA ALA A 112 -6.76 8.81 -11.24
C ALA A 112 -6.38 7.55 -12.08
N MET A 113 -5.62 6.61 -11.51
CA MET A 113 -5.21 5.38 -12.22
C MET A 113 -6.40 4.49 -12.62
N CYS A 114 -7.26 4.18 -11.66
CA CYS A 114 -8.59 3.64 -11.95
C CYS A 114 -9.60 4.77 -11.73
N PRO A 115 -10.52 5.03 -12.68
CA PRO A 115 -11.84 5.46 -12.30
C PRO A 115 -12.40 4.34 -11.39
N ARG A 116 -12.66 3.18 -12.00
CA ARG A 116 -13.19 1.92 -11.44
C ARG A 116 -12.95 1.71 -9.92
N PHE A 117 -13.96 1.68 -9.03
CA PHE A 117 -13.82 0.86 -7.82
C PHE A 117 -14.00 -0.55 -8.36
N HIS A 118 -13.10 -1.45 -8.02
CA HIS A 118 -13.13 -2.82 -8.48
C HIS A 118 -13.08 -3.74 -7.28
N ILE A 119 -13.75 -4.88 -7.38
CA ILE A 119 -13.57 -5.97 -6.42
C ILE A 119 -12.28 -6.68 -6.84
N ASP A 120 -11.32 -6.74 -5.93
CA ASP A 120 -10.06 -7.42 -6.19
C ASP A 120 -10.16 -8.92 -5.87
N HIS A 121 -9.77 -9.75 -6.84
CA HIS A 121 -9.70 -11.21 -6.70
C HIS A 121 -8.35 -11.69 -6.14
N VAL A 122 -7.66 -10.87 -5.34
CA VAL A 122 -6.47 -11.29 -4.57
C VAL A 122 -6.86 -11.46 -3.10
N PRO A 123 -6.25 -12.41 -2.36
CA PRO A 123 -6.68 -12.73 -1.00
C PRO A 123 -6.52 -11.56 -0.02
N CYS A 124 -5.48 -10.73 -0.17
CA CYS A 124 -5.31 -9.49 0.58
C CYS A 124 -4.43 -8.52 -0.23
N ARG A 125 -4.42 -7.24 0.15
CA ARG A 125 -3.42 -6.24 -0.27
C ARG A 125 -2.97 -5.38 0.90
N LEU A 126 -1.68 -5.08 0.96
CA LEU A 126 -1.16 -4.01 1.81
C LEU A 126 -0.98 -2.74 1.00
N ILE A 127 -1.43 -1.64 1.60
CA ILE A 127 -1.54 -0.32 0.98
C ILE A 127 -0.93 0.72 1.92
N THR A 128 -0.05 1.56 1.37
CA THR A 128 0.53 2.72 2.07
C THR A 128 0.64 3.89 1.10
N SER A 129 0.75 5.11 1.63
CA SER A 129 0.97 6.34 0.86
C SER A 129 2.18 7.06 1.47
N TYR A 130 3.17 7.43 0.66
CA TYR A 130 4.40 8.09 1.13
C TYR A 130 4.36 9.63 1.05
N SER A 131 3.52 10.17 0.17
CA SER A 131 3.25 11.61 0.02
C SER A 131 1.83 11.80 -0.55
N GLY A 132 1.26 12.99 -0.35
CA GLY A 132 -0.08 13.36 -0.79
C GLY A 132 -1.23 12.82 0.08
N THR A 133 -2.47 13.07 -0.36
CA THR A 133 -3.71 12.63 0.32
C THR A 133 -3.93 11.11 0.15
N GLY A 134 -3.67 10.36 1.21
CA GLY A 134 -3.71 8.89 1.21
C GLY A 134 -5.11 8.24 1.28
N THR A 135 -5.10 6.92 1.13
CA THR A 135 -6.18 5.91 1.28
C THR A 135 -7.51 6.25 2.02
N GLU A 136 -8.56 6.86 1.43
CA GLU A 136 -9.92 6.78 2.05
C GLU A 136 -10.63 5.45 1.69
N TRP A 137 -11.29 4.82 2.66
CA TRP A 137 -12.05 3.59 2.48
C TRP A 137 -13.55 3.85 2.65
N VAL A 138 -14.36 3.38 1.71
CA VAL A 138 -15.82 3.50 1.76
C VAL A 138 -16.44 2.14 2.11
N TYR A 139 -17.27 2.09 3.16
CA TYR A 139 -17.94 0.85 3.57
C TYR A 139 -18.97 0.40 2.52
N ASN A 140 -19.14 -0.90 2.32
CA ASN A 140 -20.05 -1.48 1.30
C ASN A 140 -21.52 -1.01 1.38
N GLN A 141 -21.98 -0.53 2.54
CA GLN A 141 -23.32 0.07 2.72
C GLN A 141 -23.40 1.53 2.24
N ASP A 142 -22.26 2.24 2.26
CA ASP A 142 -22.09 3.66 1.91
C ASP A 142 -21.48 3.82 0.49
N ILE A 143 -21.09 2.72 -0.16
CA ILE A 143 -20.76 2.68 -1.59
C ILE A 143 -22.06 2.86 -2.38
N ASP A 144 -22.27 4.07 -2.91
CA ASP A 144 -23.12 4.25 -4.08
C ASP A 144 -22.54 3.40 -5.22
N ARG A 145 -23.31 2.40 -5.67
CA ARG A 145 -22.86 1.47 -6.70
C ARG A 145 -22.78 2.08 -8.10
N SER A 146 -23.28 3.31 -8.29
CA SER A 146 -22.99 4.12 -9.46
C SER A 146 -21.57 4.72 -9.41
N LEU A 147 -21.08 5.00 -8.19
CA LEU A 147 -19.78 5.59 -7.92
C LEU A 147 -18.63 4.58 -7.85
N LEU A 148 -18.77 3.32 -8.31
CA LEU A 148 -17.58 2.53 -8.69
C LEU A 148 -17.02 3.14 -9.99
N GLY A 149 -15.99 4.02 -10.00
CA GLY A 149 -15.11 4.56 -8.93
C GLY A 149 -14.50 5.95 -9.22
N LYS A 150 -13.89 6.56 -8.19
CA LYS A 150 -12.66 7.40 -8.21
C LYS A 150 -12.28 7.84 -6.78
N VAL A 151 -11.02 8.13 -6.38
CA VAL A 151 -9.70 7.50 -6.62
C VAL A 151 -8.71 8.03 -5.56
N ILE A 152 -7.80 7.21 -5.00
CA ILE A 152 -6.94 7.65 -3.88
C ILE A 152 -5.58 6.92 -3.86
N ILE A 153 -4.54 7.52 -3.28
CA ILE A 153 -3.12 7.10 -3.37
C ILE A 153 -2.87 5.73 -2.75
N HIS A 154 -2.26 4.84 -3.53
CA HIS A 154 -2.05 3.44 -3.16
C HIS A 154 -0.67 2.91 -3.61
N LEU A 155 0.17 2.49 -2.66
CA LEU A 155 0.96 1.28 -2.88
C LEU A 155 -0.01 0.10 -3.03
N LEU A 156 0.22 -0.82 -3.95
CA LEU A 156 -0.56 -2.05 -4.05
C LEU A 156 0.38 -3.24 -3.98
N MET A 157 0.56 -3.78 -2.78
CA MET A 157 1.10 -5.12 -2.62
C MET A 157 0.06 -6.16 -3.03
N LYS A 158 0.49 -7.14 -3.82
CA LYS A 158 -0.29 -8.30 -4.28
C LYS A 158 0.35 -9.60 -3.82
#